data_AF-T2J5S9-F1
#
_entry.id   AF-T2J5S9-F1
#
_cell.length_a   1.000
_cell.length_b   1.000
_cell.length_c   1.000
_cell.angle_alpha   90.00
_cell.angle_beta   90.00
_cell.angle_gamma   90.00
#
_symmetry.space_group_name_H-M   'P 1'
#
loop_
_entity.id
_entity.type
_entity.pdbx_description
1 polymer ?
#
loop_
_entity_poly.entity_id
_entity_poly.type
_entity_poly.pdbx_seq_one_letter_code
_entity_poly.pdbx_strand_id
1 'polypeptide(L)'
;MRFSRPIRWLVALCDQEILPLEIVNGDSTITSDRLSRGHRILHPDTVSIAQAAEYRETFRAVYVEVDPKQRQQIIEKDIETISQQLTGTADIPEDLLTEVINLVEYPTAVAGKFDPEFLNLPTEVIITVMVKHQRYFAVKKSAQELLPNFITIANGDPNKKDIIAQGNERVIRARLADAQFFYTSDCDEPLDSYLPQLENVTFQKELGTMRYKVDRIMDMAQQISEQLEVREQEQEEIESTALLCKADLVTQMVYEFPELQGIMGQKYALASGESEEVAQGIFEHYLPRGAKDIMPKSLTGQVVGIADRLDTLISIFGLGMIPTGSGDPFALRRAANAIITVTWEAELPINLAQLLLQGCQAFMADHGDKESPLEALQTFFIQRIQNILQDDFNIDYDLVNAVLGEADAEYMERALQNLLDVKDRSEFLQEIRSNGMLDRIYETINRSTRLAAKGDLEYTELDPSKVVRTEYLRSPLNKNC
;
A
#
# COMPACT_ATOMS: atom_id res chain seq x y z
N MET A 1 24.58 -24.88 -1.24
CA MET A 1 23.56 -23.91 -0.74
C MET A 1 24.08 -22.50 -1.03
N ARG A 2 23.24 -21.51 -1.35
CA ARG A 2 23.68 -20.14 -1.63
C ARG A 2 23.14 -19.19 -0.56
N PHE A 3 24.02 -18.63 0.27
CA PHE A 3 23.72 -17.57 1.23
C PHE A 3 24.29 -16.25 0.72
N SER A 4 23.71 -15.12 1.13
CA SER A 4 24.22 -13.77 0.81
C SER A 4 25.63 -13.53 1.34
N ARG A 5 26.01 -14.21 2.44
CA ARG A 5 27.37 -14.25 2.97
C ARG A 5 27.83 -15.71 3.10
N PRO A 6 29.10 -16.03 2.79
CA PRO A 6 29.61 -17.38 2.95
C PRO A 6 29.49 -17.84 4.40
N ILE A 7 28.91 -19.02 4.61
CA ILE A 7 28.97 -19.72 5.91
C ILE A 7 30.45 -19.95 6.25
N ARG A 8 30.81 -19.79 7.53
CA ARG A 8 32.21 -19.92 7.97
C ARG A 8 32.45 -21.09 8.92
N TRP A 9 31.43 -21.51 9.65
CA TRP A 9 31.45 -22.67 10.53
C TRP A 9 30.01 -23.19 10.68
N LEU A 10 29.88 -24.43 11.14
CA LEU A 10 28.60 -25.07 11.43
C LEU A 10 28.69 -25.68 12.82
N VAL A 11 27.71 -25.39 13.69
CA VAL A 11 27.55 -26.12 14.95
C VAL A 11 26.39 -27.07 14.83
N ALA A 12 26.64 -28.37 15.05
CA ALA A 12 25.61 -29.40 15.04
C ALA A 12 25.86 -30.40 16.17
N LEU A 13 25.05 -30.32 17.22
CA LEU A 13 25.16 -31.15 18.42
C LEU A 13 23.85 -31.90 18.68
N CYS A 14 23.97 -33.15 19.10
CA CYS A 14 22.91 -33.90 19.76
C CYS A 14 23.39 -34.22 21.17
N ASP A 15 22.77 -33.61 22.17
CA ASP A 15 23.30 -33.56 23.54
C ASP A 15 24.76 -33.09 23.55
N GLN A 16 25.73 -33.95 23.86
CA GLN A 16 27.17 -33.64 23.90
C GLN A 16 27.92 -34.06 22.63
N GLU A 17 27.27 -34.83 21.76
CA GLU A 17 27.88 -35.45 20.59
C GLU A 17 27.82 -34.55 19.36
N ILE A 18 28.92 -34.46 18.62
CA ILE A 18 28.96 -33.74 17.35
C ILE A 18 28.30 -34.62 16.28
N LEU A 19 27.25 -34.11 15.66
CA LEU A 19 26.61 -34.77 14.52
C LEU A 19 27.48 -34.53 13.29
N PRO A 20 28.01 -35.56 12.60
CA PRO A 20 28.95 -35.39 11.49
C PRO A 20 28.20 -34.92 10.23
N LEU A 21 27.99 -33.62 10.13
CA LEU A 21 27.34 -32.96 8.99
C LEU A 21 28.39 -32.21 8.17
N GLU A 22 28.18 -32.20 6.86
CA GLU A 22 29.00 -31.44 5.93
C GLU A 22 28.10 -30.56 5.04
N ILE A 23 28.52 -29.31 4.85
CA ILE A 23 27.86 -28.38 3.94
C ILE A 23 28.87 -27.94 2.89
N VAL A 24 28.52 -28.16 1.62
CA VAL A 24 29.24 -27.60 0.48
C VAL A 24 28.82 -26.14 0.28
N ASN A 25 29.77 -25.24 0.50
CA ASN A 25 29.63 -23.79 0.46
C ASN A 25 30.60 -23.20 -0.60
N GLY A 26 30.18 -23.22 -1.86
CA GLY A 26 31.03 -22.86 -2.99
C GLY A 26 32.18 -23.85 -3.15
N ASP A 27 33.41 -23.35 -3.19
CA ASP A 27 34.63 -24.15 -3.31
C ASP A 27 35.14 -24.69 -1.96
N SER A 28 34.39 -24.49 -0.88
CA SER A 28 34.74 -24.93 0.47
C SER A 28 33.72 -25.92 1.02
N THR A 29 34.20 -26.94 1.72
CA THR A 29 33.37 -27.85 2.52
C THR A 29 33.53 -27.49 3.99
N ILE A 30 32.41 -27.29 4.68
CA ILE A 30 32.38 -26.97 6.11
C ILE A 30 31.83 -28.18 6.84
N THR A 31 32.62 -28.72 7.76
CA THR A 31 32.20 -29.79 8.67
C THR A 31 31.67 -29.17 9.96
N SER A 32 30.64 -29.79 10.52
CA SER A 32 30.10 -29.49 11.85
C SER A 32 31.14 -29.67 12.96
N ASP A 33 31.12 -28.77 13.93
CA ASP A 33 31.89 -28.87 15.17
C ASP A 33 31.02 -28.39 16.36
N ARG A 34 31.56 -28.36 17.58
CA ARG A 34 31.01 -27.65 18.73
C ARG A 34 31.46 -26.19 18.81
N LEU A 35 32.32 -25.76 17.90
CA LEU A 35 32.98 -24.45 17.93
C LEU A 35 32.18 -23.40 17.14
N SER A 36 31.98 -22.25 17.78
CA SER A 36 31.43 -21.04 17.17
C SER A 36 32.29 -19.84 17.53
N ARG A 37 31.80 -18.62 17.28
CA ARG A 37 32.40 -17.36 17.75
C ARG A 37 31.40 -16.55 18.55
N GLY A 38 31.92 -15.83 19.53
CA GLY A 38 31.17 -14.81 20.26
C GLY A 38 31.00 -13.53 19.44
N HIS A 39 30.49 -12.49 20.12
CA HIS A 39 30.24 -11.20 19.50
C HIS A 39 31.51 -10.59 18.90
N ARG A 40 31.44 -10.12 17.66
CA ARG A 40 32.61 -9.71 16.87
C ARG A 40 33.54 -8.69 17.55
N ILE A 41 32.98 -7.79 18.35
CA ILE A 41 33.72 -6.71 19.05
C ILE A 41 33.99 -7.09 20.53
N LEU A 42 32.93 -7.44 21.27
CA LEU A 42 32.98 -7.71 22.71
C LEU A 42 33.65 -9.04 23.08
N HIS A 43 33.61 -10.04 22.20
CA HIS A 43 34.21 -11.36 22.43
C HIS A 43 34.58 -12.05 21.09
N PRO A 44 35.66 -11.61 20.41
CA PRO A 44 36.02 -12.08 19.06
C PRO A 44 36.52 -13.54 19.01
N ASP A 45 36.81 -14.11 20.18
CA ASP A 45 37.38 -15.43 20.33
C ASP A 45 36.39 -16.55 20.03
N THR A 46 36.93 -17.72 19.72
CA THR A 46 36.17 -18.95 19.53
C THR A 46 35.48 -19.34 20.84
N VAL A 47 34.23 -19.75 20.75
CA VAL A 47 33.45 -20.30 21.87
C VAL A 47 33.12 -21.77 21.58
N SER A 48 33.22 -22.61 22.60
CA SER A 48 32.90 -24.03 22.52
C SER A 48 31.60 -24.30 23.25
N ILE A 49 30.70 -25.06 22.64
CA ILE A 49 29.43 -25.45 23.23
C ILE A 49 29.57 -26.87 23.76
N ALA A 50 29.48 -27.04 25.09
CA ALA A 50 29.69 -28.35 25.69
C ALA A 50 28.55 -29.31 25.35
N GLN A 51 27.31 -28.82 25.47
CA GLN A 51 26.08 -29.55 25.15
C GLN A 51 25.06 -28.65 24.43
N ALA A 52 24.22 -29.24 23.58
CA ALA A 52 23.24 -28.52 22.77
C ALA A 52 22.30 -27.62 23.60
N ALA A 53 21.89 -28.06 24.80
CA ALA A 53 21.02 -27.30 25.70
C ALA A 53 21.67 -26.02 26.25
N GLU A 54 23.00 -25.95 26.32
CA GLU A 54 23.74 -24.78 26.81
C GLU A 54 23.93 -23.69 25.75
N TYR A 55 23.48 -23.91 24.51
CA TYR A 55 23.65 -22.96 23.39
C TYR A 55 23.30 -21.53 23.79
N ARG A 56 22.12 -21.30 24.37
CA ARG A 56 21.66 -19.95 24.72
C ARG A 56 22.53 -19.30 25.80
N GLU A 57 22.83 -20.03 26.87
CA GLU A 57 23.62 -19.51 28.00
C GLU A 57 25.07 -19.25 27.59
N THR A 58 25.65 -20.15 26.80
CA THR A 58 27.00 -20.02 26.24
C THR A 58 27.12 -18.74 25.42
N PHE A 59 26.18 -18.47 24.52
CA PHE A 59 26.22 -17.27 23.69
C PHE A 59 25.95 -15.98 24.47
N ARG A 60 25.07 -16.00 25.47
CA ARG A 60 24.88 -14.84 26.37
C ARG A 60 26.16 -14.47 27.11
N ALA A 61 26.94 -15.45 27.57
CA ALA A 61 28.21 -15.21 28.25
C ALA A 61 29.27 -14.57 27.33
N VAL A 62 29.12 -14.70 26.01
CA VAL A 62 30.00 -14.10 25.00
C VAL A 62 29.29 -12.98 24.21
N TYR A 63 28.34 -12.31 24.86
CA TYR A 63 27.62 -11.12 24.38
C TYR A 63 26.81 -11.35 23.10
N VAL A 64 26.07 -12.45 23.01
CA VAL A 64 25.14 -12.71 21.91
C VAL A 64 23.81 -13.19 22.48
N GLU A 65 22.75 -12.42 22.28
CA GLU A 65 21.38 -12.85 22.58
C GLU A 65 20.76 -13.48 21.34
N VAL A 66 20.70 -14.82 21.34
CA VAL A 66 20.24 -15.62 20.20
C VAL A 66 18.72 -15.63 20.04
N ASP A 67 17.96 -15.32 21.10
CA ASP A 67 16.50 -15.31 21.04
C ASP A 67 15.98 -13.95 20.52
N PRO A 68 15.32 -13.91 19.33
CA PRO A 68 14.79 -12.66 18.79
C PRO A 68 13.79 -11.98 19.72
N LYS A 69 13.00 -12.74 20.49
CA LYS A 69 12.01 -12.17 21.42
C LYS A 69 12.70 -11.48 22.60
N GLN A 70 13.83 -12.01 23.06
CA GLN A 70 14.62 -11.36 24.12
C GLN A 70 15.29 -10.09 23.61
N ARG A 71 15.86 -10.12 22.40
CA ARG A 71 16.39 -8.90 21.76
C ARG A 71 15.32 -7.83 21.60
N GLN A 72 14.12 -8.20 21.14
CA GLN A 72 12.98 -7.29 21.04
C GLN A 72 12.67 -6.63 22.38
N GLN A 73 12.48 -7.42 23.44
CA GLN A 73 12.16 -6.91 24.77
C GLN A 73 13.22 -5.96 25.33
N ILE A 74 14.51 -6.26 25.09
CA ILE A 74 15.62 -5.38 25.48
C ILE A 74 15.54 -4.06 24.72
N ILE A 75 15.37 -4.12 23.40
CA ILE A 75 15.30 -2.94 22.53
C ILE A 75 14.12 -2.04 22.91
N GLU A 76 12.91 -2.60 23.02
CA GLU A 76 11.70 -1.85 23.37
C GLU A 76 11.84 -1.16 24.72
N LYS A 77 12.31 -1.90 25.74
CA LYS A 77 12.51 -1.35 27.09
C LYS A 77 13.55 -0.23 27.12
N ASP A 78 14.66 -0.41 26.41
CA ASP A 78 15.72 0.59 26.35
C ASP A 78 15.24 1.86 25.60
N ILE A 79 14.52 1.69 24.50
CA ILE A 79 13.91 2.81 23.74
C ILE A 79 12.92 3.57 24.62
N GLU A 80 12.03 2.88 25.33
CA GLU A 80 11.06 3.48 26.24
C GLU A 80 11.77 4.27 27.35
N THR A 81 12.78 3.67 27.98
CA THR A 81 13.55 4.32 29.06
C THR A 81 14.26 5.59 28.56
N ILE A 82 14.92 5.53 27.40
CA ILE A 82 15.64 6.68 26.84
C ILE A 82 14.68 7.78 26.39
N SER A 83 13.58 7.42 25.73
CA SER A 83 12.59 8.42 25.27
C SER A 83 11.97 9.19 26.44
N GLN A 84 11.64 8.50 27.54
CA GLN A 84 11.17 9.14 28.78
C GLN A 84 12.21 10.11 29.37
N GLN A 85 13.49 9.75 29.38
CA GLN A 85 14.57 10.64 29.81
C GLN A 85 14.71 11.89 28.94
N LEU A 86 14.38 11.78 27.66
CA LEU A 86 14.33 12.88 26.70
C LEU A 86 13.00 13.67 26.76
N THR A 87 12.10 13.36 27.70
CA THR A 87 10.76 13.95 27.83
C THR A 87 9.89 13.78 26.58
N GLY A 88 10.07 12.66 25.88
CA GLY A 88 9.28 12.30 24.70
C GLY A 88 8.89 10.83 24.67
N THR A 89 8.34 10.42 23.54
CA THR A 89 7.97 9.05 23.20
C THR A 89 8.60 8.72 21.85
N ALA A 90 9.22 7.56 21.74
CA ALA A 90 9.74 7.10 20.46
C ALA A 90 8.65 6.39 19.66
N ASP A 91 8.57 6.69 18.36
CA ASP A 91 7.78 5.87 17.44
C ASP A 91 8.56 4.58 17.16
N ILE A 92 7.89 3.43 17.31
CA ILE A 92 8.49 2.10 17.08
C ILE A 92 7.69 1.38 15.97
N PRO A 93 7.98 1.66 14.69
CA PRO A 93 7.36 0.91 13.60
C PRO A 93 7.76 -0.57 13.65
N GLU A 94 6.78 -1.47 13.49
CA GLU A 94 6.98 -2.93 13.59
C GLU A 94 8.03 -3.44 12.60
N ASP A 95 8.01 -2.94 11.36
CA ASP A 95 8.96 -3.32 10.31
C ASP A 95 10.39 -2.88 10.67
N LEU A 96 10.57 -1.66 11.20
CA LEU A 96 11.87 -1.16 11.62
C LEU A 96 12.40 -1.96 12.81
N LEU A 97 11.55 -2.22 13.81
CA LEU A 97 11.92 -3.03 14.97
C LEU A 97 12.36 -4.43 14.53
N THR A 98 11.60 -5.06 13.64
CA THR A 98 11.92 -6.38 13.08
C THR A 98 13.25 -6.38 12.33
N GLU A 99 13.52 -5.35 11.52
CA GLU A 99 14.81 -5.19 10.84
C GLU A 99 15.94 -5.07 11.86
N VAL A 100 15.82 -4.16 12.82
CA VAL A 100 16.84 -3.88 13.84
C VAL A 100 17.14 -5.10 14.72
N ILE A 101 16.12 -5.86 15.15
CA ILE A 101 16.29 -7.12 15.88
C ILE A 101 17.20 -8.08 15.10
N ASN A 102 17.07 -8.14 13.78
CA ASN A 102 17.86 -9.02 12.92
C ASN A 102 19.23 -8.43 12.51
N LEU A 103 19.49 -7.14 12.77
CA LEU A 103 20.78 -6.49 12.52
C LEU A 103 21.77 -6.63 13.68
N VAL A 104 21.30 -6.84 14.90
CA VAL A 104 22.13 -6.79 16.12
C VAL A 104 22.11 -8.10 16.90
N GLU A 105 23.25 -8.53 17.42
CA GLU A 105 23.42 -9.72 18.25
C GLU A 105 23.35 -9.37 19.74
N TYR A 106 23.78 -8.16 20.12
CA TYR A 106 23.76 -7.65 21.49
C TYR A 106 23.28 -6.20 21.49
N PRO A 107 21.95 -5.97 21.54
CA PRO A 107 21.39 -4.64 21.37
C PRO A 107 21.77 -3.72 22.51
N THR A 108 22.07 -2.47 22.18
CA THR A 108 22.22 -1.39 23.16
C THR A 108 21.65 -0.12 22.56
N ALA A 109 20.59 0.43 23.16
CA ALA A 109 20.06 1.70 22.70
C ALA A 109 20.98 2.87 23.07
N VAL A 110 21.08 3.81 22.14
CA VAL A 110 21.91 5.00 22.24
C VAL A 110 21.09 6.20 21.78
N ALA A 111 20.97 7.21 22.63
CA ALA A 111 20.37 8.49 22.27
C ALA A 111 21.37 9.33 21.47
N GLY A 112 20.91 9.92 20.37
CA GLY A 112 21.62 10.95 19.63
C GLY A 112 20.76 12.20 19.48
N LYS A 113 21.40 13.29 19.05
CA LYS A 113 20.71 14.54 18.71
C LYS A 113 21.13 15.06 17.35
N PHE A 114 20.27 15.85 16.72
CA PHE A 114 20.60 16.61 15.53
C PHE A 114 20.36 18.10 15.77
N ASP A 115 20.80 18.92 14.82
CA ASP A 115 20.67 20.36 14.92
C ASP A 115 19.18 20.77 14.84
N PRO A 116 18.62 21.52 15.82
CA PRO A 116 17.21 21.90 15.79
C PRO A 116 16.79 22.70 14.54
N GLU A 117 17.74 23.29 13.80
CA GLU A 117 17.46 23.94 12.52
C GLU A 117 16.79 23.02 11.49
N PHE A 118 17.03 21.71 11.56
CA PHE A 118 16.42 20.74 10.67
C PHE A 118 14.93 20.51 10.96
N LEU A 119 14.40 20.96 12.11
CA LEU A 119 12.97 20.89 12.40
C LEU A 119 12.13 21.83 11.50
N ASN A 120 12.78 22.68 10.70
CA ASN A 120 12.11 23.45 9.64
C ASN A 120 11.77 22.60 8.42
N LEU A 121 12.37 21.40 8.26
CA LEU A 121 11.98 20.47 7.21
C LEU A 121 10.63 19.83 7.52
N PRO A 122 9.87 19.39 6.49
CA PRO A 122 8.71 18.56 6.71
C PRO A 122 9.06 17.34 7.58
N THR A 123 8.27 17.08 8.62
CA THR A 123 8.50 16.00 9.59
C THR A 123 8.66 14.64 8.90
N GLU A 124 7.91 14.39 7.83
CA GLU A 124 7.95 13.18 7.03
C GLU A 124 9.33 12.96 6.37
N VAL A 125 10.00 14.03 5.95
CA VAL A 125 11.38 13.98 5.41
C VAL A 125 12.35 13.54 6.51
N ILE A 126 12.31 14.20 7.67
CA ILE A 126 13.21 13.93 8.80
C ILE A 126 13.03 12.47 9.26
N ILE A 127 11.78 12.02 9.42
CA ILE A 127 11.46 10.65 9.81
C ILE A 127 11.93 9.65 8.76
N THR A 128 11.75 9.93 7.47
CA THR A 128 12.19 9.03 6.39
C THR A 128 13.71 8.86 6.41
N VAL A 129 14.46 9.96 6.52
CA VAL A 129 15.92 9.93 6.64
C VAL A 129 16.36 9.10 7.86
N MET A 130 15.72 9.30 9.02
CA MET A 130 16.02 8.54 10.24
C MET A 130 15.69 7.04 10.10
N VAL A 131 14.48 6.72 9.68
CA VAL A 131 13.94 5.34 9.68
C VAL A 131 14.51 4.53 8.53
N LYS A 132 14.35 4.98 7.28
CA LYS A 132 14.66 4.19 6.09
C LYS A 132 16.15 4.14 5.78
N HIS A 133 16.88 5.23 6.00
CA HIS A 133 18.29 5.31 5.63
C HIS A 133 19.22 4.95 6.80
N GLN A 134 18.83 5.27 8.04
CA GLN A 134 19.70 5.11 9.21
C GLN A 134 19.23 4.08 10.25
N ARG A 135 18.00 3.56 10.16
CA ARG A 135 17.39 2.64 11.14
C ARG A 135 17.33 3.24 12.55
N TYR A 136 17.02 4.52 12.62
CA TYR A 136 16.80 5.24 13.87
C TYR A 136 15.32 5.34 14.20
N PHE A 137 15.03 5.36 15.49
CA PHE A 137 13.71 5.62 16.04
C PHE A 137 13.58 7.12 16.34
N ALA A 138 12.59 7.75 15.72
CA ALA A 138 12.28 9.17 15.91
C ALA A 138 11.70 9.40 17.30
N VAL A 139 12.14 10.45 18.01
CA VAL A 139 11.56 10.81 19.31
C VAL A 139 10.63 12.01 19.13
N LYS A 140 9.39 11.86 19.58
CA LYS A 140 8.35 12.88 19.52
C LYS A 140 7.99 13.36 20.91
N LYS A 141 7.65 14.63 21.06
CA LYS A 141 7.08 15.19 22.30
C LYS A 141 5.56 15.00 22.36
N SER A 142 4.90 15.04 21.20
CA SER A 142 3.48 14.76 21.03
C SER A 142 3.25 14.19 19.63
N ALA A 143 2.01 13.81 19.29
CA ALA A 143 1.69 13.24 17.97
C ALA A 143 2.18 14.10 16.78
N GLN A 144 2.26 15.43 16.96
CA GLN A 144 2.60 16.40 15.92
C GLN A 144 3.97 17.07 16.11
N GLU A 145 4.60 16.95 17.29
CA GLU A 145 5.83 17.66 17.64
C GLU A 145 7.01 16.69 17.71
N LEU A 146 7.95 16.81 16.76
CA LEU A 146 9.19 16.03 16.72
C LEU A 146 10.27 16.70 17.59
N LEU A 147 11.01 15.92 18.39
CA LEU A 147 12.19 16.41 19.10
C LEU A 147 13.43 16.30 18.21
N PRO A 148 14.47 17.13 18.42
CA PRO A 148 15.73 17.05 17.68
C PRO A 148 16.60 15.87 18.17
N ASN A 149 15.98 14.72 18.39
CA ASN A 149 16.53 13.54 19.01
C ASN A 149 16.11 12.27 18.26
N PHE A 150 16.99 11.29 18.29
CA PHE A 150 16.74 9.96 17.74
C PHE A 150 17.37 8.91 18.66
N ILE A 151 16.89 7.67 18.53
CA ILE A 151 17.46 6.53 19.23
C ILE A 151 17.95 5.53 18.19
N THR A 152 19.20 5.09 18.31
CA THR A 152 19.77 4.02 17.47
C THR A 152 20.10 2.81 18.33
N ILE A 153 20.02 1.62 17.74
CA ILE A 153 20.42 0.38 18.41
C ILE A 153 21.81 -0.03 17.92
N ALA A 154 22.78 0.02 18.81
CA ALA A 154 24.15 -0.36 18.53
C ALA A 154 24.38 -1.86 18.78
N ASN A 155 25.27 -2.45 17.99
CA ASN A 155 25.81 -3.80 18.19
C ASN A 155 27.29 -3.74 18.59
N GLY A 156 27.61 -2.89 19.56
CA GLY A 156 28.99 -2.52 19.92
C GLY A 156 29.19 -2.47 21.44
N ASP A 157 30.33 -1.95 21.88
CA ASP A 157 30.64 -1.83 23.31
C ASP A 157 29.72 -0.79 23.98
N PRO A 158 28.88 -1.19 24.96
CA PRO A 158 28.01 -0.28 25.69
C PRO A 158 28.77 0.81 26.47
N ASN A 159 30.06 0.63 26.75
CA ASN A 159 30.90 1.65 27.40
C ASN A 159 31.34 2.76 26.43
N LYS A 160 31.08 2.60 25.12
CA LYS A 160 31.41 3.57 24.06
C LYS A 160 30.18 4.30 23.52
N LYS A 161 29.05 4.27 24.25
CA LYS A 161 27.78 4.91 23.86
C LYS A 161 27.97 6.36 23.39
N ASP A 162 28.75 7.18 24.09
CA ASP A 162 28.95 8.59 23.70
C ASP A 162 29.67 8.75 22.35
N ILE A 163 30.65 7.89 22.06
CA ILE A 163 31.38 7.89 20.79
C ILE A 163 30.46 7.39 19.67
N ILE A 164 29.66 6.35 19.95
CA ILE A 164 28.65 5.83 19.03
C ILE A 164 27.61 6.91 18.71
N ALA A 165 27.10 7.62 19.72
CA ALA A 165 26.18 8.73 19.56
C ALA A 165 26.78 9.78 18.62
N GLN A 166 27.95 10.34 18.96
CA GLN A 166 28.63 11.36 18.15
C GLN A 166 28.88 10.91 16.70
N GLY A 167 29.19 9.63 16.48
CA GLY A 167 29.33 9.07 15.13
C GLY A 167 28.03 9.13 14.34
N ASN A 168 26.93 8.67 14.93
CA ASN A 168 25.60 8.71 14.31
C ASN A 168 25.07 10.15 14.15
N GLU A 169 25.36 11.06 15.09
CA GLU A 169 25.02 12.48 14.98
C GLU A 169 25.67 13.15 13.76
N ARG A 170 26.92 12.80 13.43
CA ARG A 170 27.59 13.30 12.21
C ARG A 170 26.94 12.76 10.94
N VAL A 171 26.56 11.48 10.95
CA VAL A 171 25.92 10.83 9.79
C VAL A 171 24.55 11.44 9.53
N ILE A 172 23.71 11.60 10.56
CA ILE A 172 22.37 12.17 10.38
C ILE A 172 22.44 13.64 10.00
N ARG A 173 23.39 14.42 10.55
CA ARG A 173 23.57 15.83 10.20
C ARG A 173 23.86 15.99 8.70
N ALA A 174 24.75 15.17 8.14
CA ALA A 174 25.05 15.22 6.71
C ALA A 174 23.81 14.91 5.86
N ARG A 175 23.06 13.86 6.23
CA ARG A 175 21.86 13.46 5.48
C ARG A 175 20.71 14.47 5.57
N LEU A 176 20.51 15.09 6.73
CA LEU A 176 19.49 16.13 6.90
C LEU A 176 19.90 17.43 6.20
N ALA A 177 21.21 17.74 6.11
CA ALA A 177 21.70 18.86 5.31
C ALA A 177 21.45 18.64 3.82
N ASP A 178 21.68 17.44 3.29
CA ASP A 178 21.35 17.08 1.91
C ASP A 178 19.85 17.24 1.66
N ALA A 179 19.00 16.68 2.54
CA ALA A 179 17.55 16.81 2.45
C ALA A 179 17.09 18.28 2.51
N GLN A 180 17.69 19.09 3.38
CA GLN A 180 17.39 20.52 3.46
C GLN A 180 17.76 21.27 2.19
N PHE A 181 18.91 20.93 1.58
CA PHE A 181 19.31 21.48 0.30
C PHE A 181 18.30 21.14 -0.80
N PHE A 182 17.89 19.86 -0.91
CA PHE A 182 16.89 19.44 -1.89
C PHE A 182 15.56 20.13 -1.68
N TYR A 183 15.06 20.16 -0.44
CA TYR A 183 13.79 20.80 -0.12
C TYR A 183 13.79 22.29 -0.50
N THR A 184 14.87 22.99 -0.16
CA THR A 184 15.00 24.42 -0.47
C THR A 184 15.05 24.64 -1.98
N SER A 185 15.89 23.88 -2.68
CA SER A 185 16.03 23.97 -4.14
C SER A 185 14.74 23.61 -4.87
N ASP A 186 13.95 22.67 -4.35
CA ASP A 186 12.68 22.27 -4.95
C ASP A 186 11.56 23.28 -4.68
N CYS A 187 11.69 24.11 -3.64
CA CYS A 187 10.75 25.19 -3.33
C CYS A 187 11.07 26.52 -4.03
N ASP A 188 12.20 26.61 -4.74
CA ASP A 188 12.63 27.84 -5.41
C ASP A 188 11.75 28.18 -6.63
N GLU A 189 11.11 27.18 -7.24
CA GLU A 189 10.20 27.31 -8.38
C GLU A 189 8.85 26.65 -8.06
N PRO A 190 7.73 27.14 -8.66
CA PRO A 190 6.42 26.55 -8.44
C PRO A 190 6.34 25.12 -9.00
N LEU A 191 5.46 24.30 -8.42
CA LEU A 191 5.33 22.86 -8.73
C LEU A 191 5.00 22.60 -10.21
N ASP A 192 4.23 23.48 -10.85
CA ASP A 192 3.88 23.38 -12.27
C ASP A 192 5.08 23.50 -13.22
N SER A 193 6.16 24.19 -12.80
CA SER A 193 7.41 24.32 -13.55
C SER A 193 8.12 22.98 -13.78
N TYR A 194 7.81 21.96 -12.97
CA TYR A 194 8.35 20.61 -13.09
C TYR A 194 7.63 19.75 -14.15
N LEU A 195 6.42 20.14 -14.57
CA LEU A 195 5.60 19.37 -15.52
C LEU A 195 6.32 19.02 -16.84
N PRO A 196 7.08 19.94 -17.48
CA PRO A 196 7.80 19.60 -18.72
C PRO A 196 8.87 18.53 -18.51
N GLN A 197 9.42 18.41 -17.30
CA GLN A 197 10.49 17.44 -17.02
C GLN A 197 9.95 16.00 -16.96
N LEU A 198 8.64 15.81 -16.77
CA LEU A 198 7.99 14.50 -16.80
C LEU A 198 8.11 13.80 -18.18
N GLU A 199 8.43 14.55 -19.24
CA GLU A 199 8.76 13.99 -20.56
C GLU A 199 10.04 13.13 -20.53
N ASN A 200 10.93 13.36 -19.55
CA ASN A 200 12.17 12.59 -19.42
C ASN A 200 12.00 11.33 -18.57
N VAL A 201 10.85 11.17 -17.90
CA VAL A 201 10.57 10.00 -17.06
C VAL A 201 9.77 9.01 -17.88
N THR A 202 10.38 7.87 -18.22
CA THR A 202 9.66 6.79 -18.93
C THR A 202 8.66 6.14 -18.00
N PHE A 203 7.36 6.15 -18.36
CA PHE A 203 6.35 5.36 -17.66
C PHE A 203 6.51 3.87 -18.02
N GLN A 204 6.45 3.57 -19.30
CA GLN A 204 6.68 2.25 -19.87
C GLN A 204 7.09 2.43 -21.34
N LYS A 205 8.03 1.62 -21.82
CA LYS A 205 8.71 1.80 -23.12
C LYS A 205 7.77 1.98 -24.33
N GLU A 206 6.66 1.26 -24.37
CA GLU A 206 5.63 1.31 -25.42
C GLU A 206 4.51 2.33 -25.11
N LEU A 207 4.36 2.78 -23.84
CA LEU A 207 3.32 3.74 -23.40
C LEU A 207 3.83 5.17 -23.24
N GLY A 208 5.12 5.41 -23.48
CA GLY A 208 5.74 6.74 -23.45
C GLY A 208 6.13 7.23 -22.05
N THR A 209 5.93 8.52 -21.85
CA THR A 209 6.48 9.30 -20.73
C THR A 209 5.47 9.45 -19.60
N MET A 210 5.94 9.86 -18.41
CA MET A 210 5.05 10.21 -17.30
C MET A 210 4.20 11.44 -17.63
N ARG A 211 4.69 12.37 -18.47
CA ARG A 211 3.88 13.50 -18.95
C ARG A 211 2.68 13.00 -19.74
N TYR A 212 2.92 12.11 -20.71
CA TYR A 212 1.84 11.55 -21.51
C TYR A 212 0.87 10.70 -20.66
N LYS A 213 1.36 10.01 -19.62
CA LYS A 213 0.49 9.38 -18.62
C LYS A 213 -0.38 10.40 -17.88
N VAL A 214 0.16 11.53 -17.43
CA VAL A 214 -0.61 12.59 -16.77
C VAL A 214 -1.73 13.10 -17.68
N ASP A 215 -1.47 13.30 -18.97
CA ASP A 215 -2.51 13.73 -19.92
C ASP A 215 -3.68 12.72 -19.98
N ARG A 216 -3.39 11.41 -20.02
CA ARG A 216 -4.43 10.37 -19.97
C ARG A 216 -5.16 10.30 -18.62
N ILE A 217 -4.48 10.61 -17.52
CA ILE A 217 -5.11 10.72 -16.19
C ILE A 217 -6.10 11.88 -16.17
N MET A 218 -5.74 13.03 -16.75
CA MET A 218 -6.65 14.18 -16.85
C MET A 218 -7.91 13.84 -17.65
N ASP A 219 -7.77 13.19 -18.81
CA ASP A 219 -8.90 12.76 -19.63
C ASP A 219 -9.84 11.80 -18.87
N MET A 220 -9.26 10.83 -18.15
CA MET A 220 -10.02 9.88 -17.35
C MET A 220 -10.68 10.55 -16.13
N ALA A 221 -10.00 11.48 -15.47
CA ALA A 221 -10.54 12.25 -14.35
C ALA A 221 -11.70 13.14 -14.80
N GLN A 222 -11.63 13.73 -16.00
CA GLN A 222 -12.73 14.47 -16.59
C GLN A 222 -13.96 13.57 -16.80
N GLN A 223 -13.80 12.38 -17.40
CA GLN A 223 -14.90 11.44 -17.61
C GLN A 223 -15.58 11.00 -16.31
N ILE A 224 -14.79 10.78 -15.24
CA ILE A 224 -15.33 10.45 -13.92
C ILE A 224 -16.10 11.64 -13.35
N SER A 225 -15.56 12.85 -13.46
CA SER A 225 -16.18 14.07 -12.94
C SER A 225 -17.50 14.39 -13.64
N GLU A 226 -17.59 14.13 -14.96
CA GLU A 226 -18.82 14.24 -15.74
C GLU A 226 -19.90 13.27 -15.25
N GLN A 227 -19.55 12.02 -14.92
CA GLN A 227 -20.50 11.05 -14.35
C GLN A 227 -20.97 11.42 -12.95
N LEU A 228 -20.10 12.08 -12.16
CA LEU A 228 -20.41 12.50 -10.80
C LEU A 228 -21.18 13.83 -10.73
N GLU A 229 -21.37 14.51 -11.85
CA GLU A 229 -22.04 15.83 -11.94
C GLU A 229 -21.46 16.84 -10.93
N VAL A 230 -20.13 16.88 -10.82
CA VAL A 230 -19.43 17.75 -9.87
C VAL A 230 -19.65 19.24 -10.17
N ARG A 231 -19.49 20.09 -9.16
CA ARG A 231 -19.59 21.55 -9.31
C ARG A 231 -18.37 22.10 -10.05
N GLU A 232 -18.52 23.28 -10.67
CA GLU A 232 -17.44 23.97 -11.41
C GLU A 232 -16.15 24.11 -10.58
N GLN A 233 -16.26 24.53 -9.32
CA GLN A 233 -15.10 24.62 -8.41
C GLN A 233 -14.42 23.26 -8.17
N GLU A 234 -15.20 22.19 -8.01
CA GLU A 234 -14.67 20.84 -7.80
C GLU A 234 -13.99 20.32 -9.06
N GLN A 235 -14.55 20.64 -10.23
CA GLN A 235 -13.94 20.34 -11.53
C GLN A 235 -12.58 21.00 -11.67
N GLU A 236 -12.46 22.31 -11.37
CA GLU A 236 -11.18 23.03 -11.43
C GLU A 236 -10.13 22.42 -10.48
N GLU A 237 -10.53 22.04 -9.27
CA GLU A 237 -9.66 21.39 -8.29
C GLU A 237 -9.22 19.99 -8.73
N ILE A 238 -10.12 19.21 -9.34
CA ILE A 238 -9.81 17.88 -9.89
C ILE A 238 -8.83 18.01 -11.06
N GLU A 239 -9.04 18.97 -11.96
CA GLU A 239 -8.15 19.23 -13.11
C GLU A 239 -6.76 19.65 -12.65
N SER A 240 -6.65 20.60 -11.71
CA SER A 240 -5.36 21.01 -11.14
C SER A 240 -4.66 19.85 -10.43
N THR A 241 -5.42 19.07 -9.65
CA THR A 241 -4.88 17.86 -8.98
C THR A 241 -4.35 16.86 -10.00
N ALA A 242 -5.12 16.54 -11.05
CA ALA A 242 -4.73 15.57 -12.06
C ALA A 242 -3.48 16.02 -12.83
N LEU A 243 -3.39 17.31 -13.18
CA LEU A 243 -2.23 17.87 -13.85
C LEU A 243 -0.96 17.77 -13.00
N LEU A 244 -1.05 18.08 -11.71
CA LEU A 244 0.09 18.18 -10.80
C LEU A 244 0.43 16.87 -10.07
N CYS A 245 -0.43 15.84 -10.14
CA CYS A 245 -0.33 14.65 -9.28
C CYS A 245 1.00 13.89 -9.34
N LYS A 246 1.74 14.00 -10.45
CA LYS A 246 3.06 13.34 -10.63
C LYS A 246 4.23 14.31 -10.71
N ALA A 247 4.00 15.62 -10.56
CA ALA A 247 5.03 16.63 -10.75
C ALA A 247 6.21 16.47 -9.78
N ASP A 248 5.97 15.93 -8.59
CA ASP A 248 7.02 15.71 -7.60
C ASP A 248 8.03 14.62 -8.00
N LEU A 249 7.70 13.70 -8.92
CA LEU A 249 8.58 12.61 -9.34
C LEU A 249 9.93 13.06 -9.93
N VAL A 250 10.01 14.30 -10.41
CA VAL A 250 11.21 14.90 -11.03
C VAL A 250 11.91 15.89 -10.10
N THR A 251 11.43 16.06 -8.87
CA THR A 251 12.07 16.90 -7.86
C THR A 251 13.30 16.21 -7.28
N GLN A 252 14.28 16.98 -6.79
CA GLN A 252 15.49 16.39 -6.22
C GLN A 252 15.19 15.57 -4.97
N MET A 253 14.25 16.04 -4.14
CA MET A 253 13.82 15.33 -2.94
C MET A 253 13.27 13.94 -3.28
N VAL A 254 12.36 13.81 -4.24
CA VAL A 254 11.76 12.51 -4.58
C VAL A 254 12.75 11.63 -5.36
N TYR A 255 13.67 12.22 -6.11
CA TYR A 255 14.75 11.46 -6.73
C TYR A 255 15.65 10.77 -5.69
N GLU A 256 16.06 11.48 -4.64
CA GLU A 256 16.87 10.89 -3.54
C GLU A 256 16.03 10.01 -2.61
N PHE A 257 14.76 10.39 -2.37
CA PHE A 257 13.84 9.73 -1.44
C PHE A 257 12.50 9.36 -2.11
N PRO A 258 12.45 8.31 -2.96
CA PRO A 258 11.25 7.93 -3.71
C PRO A 258 10.04 7.56 -2.84
N GLU A 259 10.26 7.21 -1.57
CA GLU A 259 9.20 6.92 -0.60
C GLU A 259 8.38 8.15 -0.22
N LEU A 260 8.90 9.35 -0.49
CA LEU A 260 8.23 10.63 -0.19
C LEU A 260 7.34 11.15 -1.33
N GLN A 261 7.21 10.41 -2.43
CA GLN A 261 6.29 10.78 -3.51
C GLN A 261 4.84 10.93 -2.99
N GLY A 262 4.10 11.86 -3.57
CA GLY A 262 2.78 12.31 -3.13
C GLY A 262 2.84 13.21 -1.88
N ILE A 263 3.65 12.86 -0.87
CA ILE A 263 3.84 13.70 0.33
C ILE A 263 4.52 15.00 -0.07
N MET A 264 5.62 14.92 -0.83
CA MET A 264 6.31 16.13 -1.30
C MET A 264 5.48 16.88 -2.33
N GLY A 265 4.78 16.19 -3.23
CA GLY A 265 3.80 16.83 -4.12
C GLY A 265 2.79 17.70 -3.37
N GLN A 266 2.22 17.20 -2.27
CA GLN A 266 1.35 18.00 -1.40
C GLN A 266 2.07 19.23 -0.81
N LYS A 267 3.26 19.06 -0.22
CA LYS A 267 3.99 20.19 0.41
C LYS A 267 4.36 21.25 -0.62
N TYR A 268 4.79 20.83 -1.81
CA TYR A 268 5.18 21.72 -2.89
C TYR A 268 3.98 22.42 -3.52
N ALA A 269 2.84 21.75 -3.65
CA ALA A 269 1.60 22.38 -4.11
C ALA A 269 1.19 23.53 -3.17
N LEU A 270 1.19 23.29 -1.84
CA LEU A 270 0.92 24.33 -0.85
C LEU A 270 1.94 25.48 -0.92
N ALA A 271 3.23 25.16 -1.06
CA ALA A 271 4.28 26.16 -1.19
C ALA A 271 4.14 27.00 -2.48
N SER A 272 3.56 26.41 -3.53
CA SER A 272 3.30 27.05 -4.83
C SER A 272 2.00 27.88 -4.85
N GLY A 273 1.20 27.82 -3.79
CA GLY A 273 -0.06 28.57 -3.67
C GLY A 273 -1.31 27.85 -4.17
N GLU A 274 -1.24 26.53 -4.42
CA GLU A 274 -2.43 25.71 -4.70
C GLU A 274 -3.35 25.62 -3.47
N SER A 275 -4.62 25.27 -3.69
CA SER A 275 -5.59 25.08 -2.60
C SER A 275 -5.24 23.86 -1.74
N GLU A 276 -5.77 23.84 -0.51
CA GLU A 276 -5.63 22.68 0.38
C GLU A 276 -6.26 21.42 -0.25
N GLU A 277 -7.38 21.57 -0.97
CA GLU A 277 -8.06 20.51 -1.70
C GLU A 277 -7.20 19.90 -2.82
N VAL A 278 -6.48 20.72 -3.60
CA VAL A 278 -5.56 20.25 -4.64
C VAL A 278 -4.36 19.55 -4.02
N ALA A 279 -3.74 20.18 -3.02
CA ALA A 279 -2.57 19.62 -2.36
C ALA A 279 -2.90 18.30 -1.65
N GLN A 280 -4.06 18.20 -0.99
CA GLN A 280 -4.55 16.97 -0.40
C GLN A 280 -4.82 15.91 -1.47
N GLY A 281 -5.45 16.28 -2.59
CA GLY A 281 -5.68 15.38 -3.72
C GLY A 281 -4.40 14.78 -4.29
N ILE A 282 -3.33 15.58 -4.41
CA ILE A 282 -2.01 15.12 -4.88
C ILE A 282 -1.42 14.07 -3.92
N PHE A 283 -1.58 14.21 -2.61
CA PHE A 283 -1.18 13.16 -1.68
C PHE A 283 -2.10 11.93 -1.76
N GLU A 284 -3.41 12.16 -1.75
CA GLU A 284 -4.43 11.13 -1.60
C GLU A 284 -4.64 10.27 -2.85
N HIS A 285 -4.30 10.74 -4.05
CA HIS A 285 -4.48 9.91 -5.26
C HIS A 285 -3.65 8.61 -5.22
N TYR A 286 -2.55 8.59 -4.46
CA TYR A 286 -1.76 7.38 -4.18
C TYR A 286 -2.45 6.40 -3.21
N LEU A 287 -3.48 6.84 -2.48
CA LEU A 287 -4.19 6.04 -1.49
C LEU A 287 -5.35 5.25 -2.12
N PRO A 288 -5.66 4.05 -1.59
CA PRO A 288 -4.83 3.27 -0.70
C PRO A 288 -3.62 2.67 -1.44
N ARG A 289 -2.45 2.59 -0.78
CA ARG A 289 -1.23 1.94 -1.32
C ARG A 289 -1.22 0.43 -1.06
N GLY A 290 -2.06 -0.03 -0.13
CA GLY A 290 -2.23 -1.44 0.22
C GLY A 290 -3.50 -1.67 1.07
N ALA A 291 -3.82 -2.93 1.37
CA ALA A 291 -5.08 -3.32 1.99
C ALA A 291 -5.32 -2.76 3.41
N LYS A 292 -4.27 -2.34 4.12
CA LYS A 292 -4.36 -1.76 5.47
C LYS A 292 -4.08 -0.25 5.50
N ASP A 293 -3.96 0.37 4.34
CA ASP A 293 -3.69 1.80 4.25
C ASP A 293 -4.97 2.61 4.51
N ILE A 294 -4.79 3.90 4.77
CA ILE A 294 -5.91 4.83 4.86
C ILE A 294 -6.53 5.06 3.47
N MET A 295 -7.81 5.44 3.46
CA MET A 295 -8.57 5.75 2.25
C MET A 295 -8.54 7.24 1.93
N PRO A 296 -8.61 7.62 0.64
CA PRO A 296 -8.73 9.01 0.23
C PRO A 296 -10.07 9.59 0.70
N LYS A 297 -10.05 10.79 1.26
CA LYS A 297 -11.23 11.47 1.82
C LYS A 297 -11.71 12.61 0.94
N SER A 298 -10.79 13.29 0.25
CA SER A 298 -11.09 14.36 -0.68
C SER A 298 -11.64 13.81 -1.98
N LEU A 299 -12.59 14.54 -2.59
CA LEU A 299 -13.11 14.20 -3.91
C LEU A 299 -12.00 14.21 -4.97
N THR A 300 -11.07 15.18 -4.89
CA THR A 300 -9.89 15.28 -5.76
C THR A 300 -9.02 14.02 -5.67
N GLY A 301 -8.70 13.56 -4.46
CA GLY A 301 -7.93 12.33 -4.23
C GLY A 301 -8.64 11.07 -4.74
N GLN A 302 -9.96 10.99 -4.52
CA GLN A 302 -10.79 9.86 -4.97
C GLN A 302 -10.84 9.78 -6.50
N VAL A 303 -11.20 10.88 -7.17
CA VAL A 303 -11.35 10.93 -8.63
C VAL A 303 -10.01 10.71 -9.33
N VAL A 304 -8.98 11.47 -8.96
CA VAL A 304 -7.65 11.34 -9.60
C VAL A 304 -7.01 10.00 -9.27
N GLY A 305 -7.24 9.46 -8.07
CA GLY A 305 -6.76 8.14 -7.68
C GLY A 305 -7.40 7.01 -8.48
N ILE A 306 -8.71 7.08 -8.77
CA ILE A 306 -9.40 6.14 -9.65
C ILE A 306 -8.88 6.30 -11.08
N ALA A 307 -8.74 7.53 -11.57
CA ALA A 307 -8.26 7.82 -12.92
C ALA A 307 -6.86 7.24 -13.20
N ASP A 308 -5.89 7.47 -12.31
CA ASP A 308 -4.53 6.95 -12.43
C ASP A 308 -4.48 5.41 -12.47
N ARG A 309 -5.29 4.77 -11.64
CA ARG A 309 -5.38 3.31 -11.58
C ARG A 309 -6.07 2.73 -12.81
N LEU A 310 -7.12 3.37 -13.32
CA LEU A 310 -7.79 2.97 -14.56
C LEU A 310 -6.85 3.11 -15.76
N ASP A 311 -6.14 4.23 -15.91
CA ASP A 311 -5.13 4.41 -16.95
C ASP A 311 -4.08 3.30 -16.91
N THR A 312 -3.56 3.01 -15.72
CA THR A 312 -2.55 1.96 -15.53
C THR A 312 -3.10 0.58 -15.91
N LEU A 313 -4.31 0.24 -15.46
CA LEU A 313 -4.94 -1.03 -15.79
C LEU A 313 -5.16 -1.18 -17.30
N ILE A 314 -5.77 -0.18 -17.93
CA ILE A 314 -6.07 -0.18 -19.37
C ILE A 314 -4.79 -0.30 -20.18
N SER A 315 -3.80 0.54 -19.88
CA SER A 315 -2.56 0.59 -20.65
C SER A 315 -1.74 -0.70 -20.51
N ILE A 316 -1.62 -1.24 -19.29
CA ILE A 316 -0.81 -2.44 -19.05
C ILE A 316 -1.51 -3.72 -19.57
N PHE A 317 -2.84 -3.81 -19.47
CA PHE A 317 -3.59 -4.89 -20.12
C PHE A 317 -3.53 -4.78 -21.64
N GLY A 318 -3.60 -3.57 -22.20
CA GLY A 318 -3.49 -3.33 -23.64
C GLY A 318 -2.15 -3.75 -24.24
N LEU A 319 -1.08 -3.78 -23.42
CA LEU A 319 0.21 -4.35 -23.80
C LEU A 319 0.33 -5.87 -23.59
N GLY A 320 -0.74 -6.55 -23.15
CA GLY A 320 -0.74 -7.98 -22.88
C GLY A 320 0.04 -8.38 -21.62
N MET A 321 0.39 -7.43 -20.74
CA MET A 321 1.12 -7.67 -19.50
C MET A 321 0.19 -8.02 -18.33
N ILE A 322 -0.66 -9.03 -18.56
CA ILE A 322 -1.72 -9.46 -17.64
C ILE A 322 -1.09 -10.17 -16.42
N PRO A 323 -1.56 -9.91 -15.19
CA PRO A 323 -0.98 -10.52 -14.00
C PRO A 323 -1.24 -12.03 -13.98
N THR A 324 -0.22 -12.81 -13.61
CA THR A 324 -0.30 -14.28 -13.56
C THR A 324 -0.48 -14.76 -12.12
N GLY A 325 -0.85 -16.03 -11.93
CA GLY A 325 -1.05 -16.59 -10.58
C GLY A 325 0.19 -16.48 -9.67
N SER A 326 1.40 -16.41 -10.23
CA SER A 326 2.66 -16.33 -9.49
C SER A 326 3.24 -14.92 -9.36
N GLY A 327 2.67 -13.91 -10.03
CA GLY A 327 3.24 -12.56 -10.00
C GLY A 327 2.31 -11.47 -10.53
N ASP A 328 2.40 -10.30 -9.90
CA ASP A 328 1.72 -9.07 -10.29
C ASP A 328 2.73 -7.90 -10.27
N PRO A 329 3.62 -7.80 -11.28
CA PRO A 329 4.74 -6.88 -11.25
C PRO A 329 4.31 -5.40 -11.26
N PHE A 330 3.14 -5.09 -11.82
CA PHE A 330 2.57 -3.74 -11.88
C PHE A 330 1.48 -3.50 -10.83
N ALA A 331 1.30 -4.43 -9.88
CA ALA A 331 0.32 -4.33 -8.80
C ALA A 331 -1.14 -4.10 -9.28
N LEU A 332 -1.51 -4.66 -10.42
CA LEU A 332 -2.80 -4.47 -11.10
C LEU A 332 -3.97 -4.99 -10.26
N ARG A 333 -3.79 -6.08 -9.50
CA ARG A 333 -4.82 -6.56 -8.57
C ARG A 333 -5.09 -5.56 -7.47
N ARG A 334 -4.03 -4.95 -6.93
CA ARG A 334 -4.18 -3.90 -5.90
C ARG A 334 -4.83 -2.65 -6.48
N ALA A 335 -4.48 -2.26 -7.70
CA ALA A 335 -5.09 -1.12 -8.38
C ALA A 335 -6.60 -1.32 -8.61
N ALA A 336 -7.01 -2.49 -9.13
CA ALA A 336 -8.42 -2.79 -9.37
C ALA A 336 -9.21 -2.89 -8.06
N ASN A 337 -8.64 -3.53 -7.02
CA ASN A 337 -9.26 -3.56 -5.69
C ASN A 337 -9.45 -2.15 -5.13
N ALA A 338 -8.44 -1.29 -5.23
CA ALA A 338 -8.52 0.09 -4.76
C ALA A 338 -9.63 0.89 -5.47
N ILE A 339 -9.81 0.73 -6.78
CA ILE A 339 -10.93 1.38 -7.50
C ILE A 339 -12.28 0.95 -6.92
N ILE A 340 -12.47 -0.36 -6.72
CA ILE A 340 -13.73 -0.91 -6.19
C ILE A 340 -13.97 -0.41 -4.76
N THR A 341 -12.97 -0.52 -3.88
CA THR A 341 -13.11 -0.13 -2.47
C THR A 341 -13.31 1.36 -2.29
N VAL A 342 -12.57 2.21 -3.04
CA VAL A 342 -12.76 3.67 -2.99
C VAL A 342 -14.16 4.03 -3.48
N THR A 343 -14.64 3.41 -4.56
CA THR A 343 -16.01 3.64 -5.05
C THR A 343 -17.05 3.28 -4.00
N TRP A 344 -16.89 2.14 -3.33
CA TRP A 344 -17.83 1.67 -2.31
C TRP A 344 -17.79 2.44 -0.99
N GLU A 345 -16.63 2.93 -0.57
CA GLU A 345 -16.47 3.66 0.69
C GLU A 345 -16.86 5.12 0.55
N ALA A 346 -16.56 5.74 -0.59
CA ALA A 346 -16.96 7.10 -0.90
C ALA A 346 -18.37 7.20 -1.54
N GLU A 347 -19.08 6.07 -1.67
CA GLU A 347 -20.42 5.98 -2.27
C GLU A 347 -20.53 6.65 -3.66
N LEU A 348 -19.52 6.45 -4.50
CA LEU A 348 -19.43 7.12 -5.82
C LEU A 348 -20.32 6.42 -6.86
N PRO A 349 -21.32 7.12 -7.44
CA PRO A 349 -22.23 6.54 -8.44
C PRO A 349 -21.60 6.49 -9.85
N ILE A 350 -20.47 5.80 -10.00
CA ILE A 350 -19.77 5.67 -11.30
C ILE A 350 -20.22 4.43 -12.09
N ASN A 351 -20.28 4.60 -13.41
CA ASN A 351 -20.44 3.53 -14.39
C ASN A 351 -19.05 3.07 -14.88
N LEU A 352 -18.49 2.08 -14.17
CA LEU A 352 -17.17 1.54 -14.48
C LEU A 352 -17.14 0.86 -15.87
N ALA A 353 -18.24 0.23 -16.30
CA ALA A 353 -18.32 -0.36 -17.65
C ALA A 353 -18.09 0.69 -18.75
N GLN A 354 -18.69 1.87 -18.60
CA GLN A 354 -18.53 2.98 -19.54
C GLN A 354 -17.11 3.57 -19.51
N LEU A 355 -16.53 3.77 -18.32
CA LEU A 355 -15.15 4.25 -18.17
C LEU A 355 -14.13 3.29 -18.81
N LEU A 356 -14.31 1.98 -18.62
CA LEU A 356 -13.47 0.97 -19.27
C LEU A 356 -13.64 1.01 -20.78
N LEU A 357 -14.87 1.12 -21.30
CA LEU A 357 -15.12 1.20 -22.73
C LEU A 357 -14.44 2.43 -23.36
N GLN A 358 -14.63 3.61 -22.78
CA GLN A 358 -14.06 4.87 -23.27
C GLN A 358 -12.53 4.86 -23.20
N GLY A 359 -11.97 4.45 -22.08
CA GLY A 359 -10.52 4.36 -21.92
C GLY A 359 -9.87 3.31 -22.83
N CYS A 360 -10.50 2.16 -23.05
CA CYS A 360 -10.02 1.17 -24.04
C CYS A 360 -10.08 1.73 -25.47
N GLN A 361 -11.13 2.47 -25.82
CA GLN A 361 -11.24 3.12 -27.13
C GLN A 361 -10.13 4.16 -27.35
N ALA A 362 -9.84 4.98 -26.34
CA ALA A 362 -8.72 5.93 -26.39
C ALA A 362 -7.38 5.22 -26.54
N PHE A 363 -7.13 4.18 -25.74
CA PHE A 363 -5.93 3.35 -25.86
C PHE A 363 -5.75 2.78 -27.27
N MET A 364 -6.82 2.24 -27.86
CA MET A 364 -6.81 1.65 -29.20
C MET A 364 -6.61 2.69 -30.31
N ALA A 365 -7.04 3.94 -30.11
CA ALA A 365 -6.78 5.03 -31.06
C ALA A 365 -5.27 5.34 -31.14
N ASP A 366 -4.57 5.27 -30.02
CA ASP A 366 -3.13 5.53 -29.93
C ASP A 366 -2.28 4.28 -30.26
N HIS A 367 -2.84 3.08 -30.06
CA HIS A 367 -2.15 1.78 -30.22
C HIS A 367 -2.93 0.83 -31.14
N GLY A 368 -3.22 1.27 -32.37
CA GLY A 368 -4.05 0.52 -33.32
C GLY A 368 -3.49 -0.83 -33.78
N ASP A 369 -2.25 -1.16 -33.41
CA ASP A 369 -1.62 -2.47 -33.63
C ASP A 369 -1.94 -3.50 -32.53
N LYS A 370 -2.53 -3.07 -31.41
CA LYS A 370 -2.88 -3.91 -30.25
C LYS A 370 -4.32 -4.40 -30.33
N GLU A 371 -4.65 -5.41 -29.53
CA GLU A 371 -6.05 -5.85 -29.32
C GLU A 371 -6.69 -5.08 -28.16
N SER A 372 -8.01 -4.92 -28.20
CA SER A 372 -8.73 -4.21 -27.14
C SER A 372 -8.67 -5.01 -25.83
N PRO A 373 -8.24 -4.40 -24.71
CA PRO A 373 -8.18 -5.09 -23.42
C PRO A 373 -9.54 -5.16 -22.69
N LEU A 374 -10.62 -4.66 -23.30
CA LEU A 374 -11.91 -4.45 -22.63
C LEU A 374 -12.48 -5.72 -21.98
N GLU A 375 -12.61 -6.82 -22.73
CA GLU A 375 -13.20 -8.08 -22.21
C GLU A 375 -12.34 -8.67 -21.08
N ALA A 376 -11.01 -8.59 -21.23
CA ALA A 376 -10.07 -9.05 -20.22
C ALA A 376 -10.18 -8.22 -18.93
N LEU A 377 -10.32 -6.89 -19.06
CA LEU A 377 -10.52 -5.99 -17.92
C LEU A 377 -11.87 -6.22 -17.24
N GLN A 378 -12.95 -6.34 -17.99
CA GLN A 378 -14.28 -6.62 -17.44
C GLN A 378 -14.27 -7.92 -16.63
N THR A 379 -13.71 -8.98 -17.20
CA THR A 379 -13.53 -10.28 -16.52
C THR A 379 -12.66 -10.13 -15.27
N PHE A 380 -11.58 -9.36 -15.37
CA PHE A 380 -10.67 -9.12 -14.25
C PHE A 380 -11.36 -8.39 -13.09
N PHE A 381 -12.13 -7.33 -13.38
CA PHE A 381 -12.90 -6.59 -12.37
C PHE A 381 -13.98 -7.45 -11.72
N ILE A 382 -14.73 -8.26 -12.49
CA ILE A 382 -15.72 -9.19 -11.91
C ILE A 382 -15.07 -10.16 -10.93
N GLN A 383 -13.90 -10.73 -11.28
CA GLN A 383 -13.15 -11.57 -10.36
C GLN A 383 -12.68 -10.81 -9.11
N ARG A 384 -12.31 -9.53 -9.22
CA ARG A 384 -11.93 -8.71 -8.06
C ARG A 384 -13.13 -8.44 -7.16
N ILE A 385 -14.27 -8.05 -7.73
CA ILE A 385 -15.52 -7.83 -7.00
C ILE A 385 -15.92 -9.10 -6.23
N GLN A 386 -15.88 -10.25 -6.90
CA GLN A 386 -16.18 -11.54 -6.28
C GLN A 386 -15.28 -11.81 -5.08
N ASN A 387 -13.96 -11.61 -5.22
CA ASN A 387 -13.01 -11.82 -4.14
C ASN A 387 -13.24 -10.88 -2.96
N ILE A 388 -13.45 -9.58 -3.21
CA ILE A 388 -13.66 -8.61 -2.12
C ILE A 388 -14.96 -8.94 -1.35
N LEU A 389 -16.04 -9.28 -2.06
CA LEU A 389 -17.30 -9.65 -1.40
C LEU A 389 -17.15 -10.91 -0.53
N GLN A 390 -16.40 -11.92 -0.98
CA GLN A 390 -16.20 -13.16 -0.23
C GLN A 390 -15.19 -13.00 0.91
N ASP A 391 -14.03 -12.41 0.63
CA ASP A 391 -12.89 -12.38 1.56
C ASP A 391 -13.02 -11.25 2.59
N ASP A 392 -13.46 -10.05 2.15
CA ASP A 392 -13.48 -8.86 3.01
C ASP A 392 -14.87 -8.63 3.63
N PHE A 393 -15.94 -8.85 2.88
CA PHE A 393 -17.33 -8.70 3.37
C PHE A 393 -17.94 -10.00 3.91
N ASN A 394 -17.23 -11.13 3.78
CA ASN A 394 -17.69 -12.45 4.24
C ASN A 394 -19.10 -12.81 3.71
N ILE A 395 -19.37 -12.47 2.45
CA ILE A 395 -20.59 -12.83 1.74
C ILE A 395 -20.44 -14.25 1.18
N ASP A 396 -21.44 -15.09 1.40
CA ASP A 396 -21.41 -16.48 0.94
C ASP A 396 -21.32 -16.57 -0.59
N TYR A 397 -20.51 -17.51 -1.09
CA TYR A 397 -20.17 -17.62 -2.51
C TYR A 397 -21.39 -17.76 -3.44
N ASP A 398 -22.44 -18.46 -3.01
CA ASP A 398 -23.67 -18.68 -3.77
C ASP A 398 -24.49 -17.39 -3.89
N LEU A 399 -24.45 -16.51 -2.89
CA LEU A 399 -25.09 -15.20 -2.94
C LEU A 399 -24.32 -14.25 -3.85
N VAL A 400 -22.98 -14.29 -3.81
CA VAL A 400 -22.15 -13.52 -4.74
C VAL A 400 -22.43 -13.95 -6.18
N ASN A 401 -22.48 -15.25 -6.46
CA ASN A 401 -22.85 -15.77 -7.79
C ASN A 401 -24.25 -15.33 -8.22
N ALA A 402 -25.21 -15.27 -7.29
CA ALA A 402 -26.56 -14.80 -7.60
C ALA A 402 -26.62 -13.30 -7.97
N VAL A 403 -25.66 -12.50 -7.50
CA VAL A 403 -25.56 -11.07 -7.83
C VAL A 403 -24.78 -10.84 -9.13
N LEU A 404 -23.69 -11.58 -9.35
CA LEU A 404 -22.77 -11.38 -10.49
C LEU A 404 -23.11 -12.23 -11.73
N GLY A 405 -23.96 -13.25 -11.59
CA GLY A 405 -24.29 -14.21 -12.63
C GLY A 405 -23.17 -15.23 -12.86
N GLU A 406 -23.51 -16.52 -12.94
CA GLU A 406 -22.55 -17.58 -13.25
C GLU A 406 -22.17 -17.56 -14.75
N ALA A 407 -21.23 -16.68 -15.10
CA ALA A 407 -20.81 -16.41 -16.49
C ALA A 407 -21.93 -15.86 -17.39
N ASP A 408 -22.83 -15.09 -16.80
CA ASP A 408 -23.89 -14.38 -17.53
C ASP A 408 -23.42 -12.96 -17.88
N ALA A 409 -23.33 -12.66 -19.18
CA ALA A 409 -22.84 -11.39 -19.68
C ALA A 409 -23.70 -10.20 -19.23
N GLU A 410 -25.02 -10.37 -19.09
CA GLU A 410 -25.94 -9.31 -18.66
C GLU A 410 -25.68 -8.94 -17.20
N TYR A 411 -25.46 -9.94 -16.35
CA TYR A 411 -25.15 -9.70 -14.93
C TYR A 411 -23.76 -9.12 -14.74
N MET A 412 -22.77 -9.57 -15.52
CA MET A 412 -21.43 -8.99 -15.51
C MET A 412 -21.46 -7.51 -15.92
N GLU A 413 -22.19 -7.18 -17.00
CA GLU A 413 -22.34 -5.79 -17.44
C GLU A 413 -23.04 -4.95 -16.38
N ARG A 414 -24.18 -5.42 -15.84
CA ARG A 414 -24.91 -4.73 -14.77
C ARG A 414 -24.03 -4.48 -13.55
N ALA A 415 -23.21 -5.46 -13.17
CA ALA A 415 -22.32 -5.33 -12.02
C ALA A 415 -21.29 -4.21 -12.21
N LEU A 416 -20.76 -4.05 -13.43
CA LEU A 416 -19.80 -2.99 -13.75
C LEU A 416 -20.48 -1.64 -14.03
N GLN A 417 -21.76 -1.62 -14.41
CA GLN A 417 -22.52 -0.38 -14.59
C GLN A 417 -22.85 0.31 -13.25
N ASN A 418 -23.04 -0.46 -12.18
CA ASN A 418 -23.34 0.09 -10.87
C ASN A 418 -22.71 -0.76 -9.76
N LEU A 419 -21.50 -0.38 -9.35
CA LEU A 419 -20.77 -1.06 -8.28
C LEU A 419 -21.51 -0.97 -6.93
N LEU A 420 -22.23 0.13 -6.67
CA LEU A 420 -22.99 0.30 -5.43
C LEU A 420 -24.17 -0.69 -5.35
N ASP A 421 -24.91 -0.89 -6.45
CA ASP A 421 -26.00 -1.89 -6.53
C ASP A 421 -25.50 -3.29 -6.20
N VAL A 422 -24.30 -3.65 -6.68
CA VAL A 422 -23.68 -4.95 -6.39
C VAL A 422 -23.46 -5.12 -4.90
N LYS A 423 -22.80 -4.15 -4.26
CA LYS A 423 -22.52 -4.18 -2.82
C LYS A 423 -23.82 -4.26 -2.01
N ASP A 424 -24.77 -3.37 -2.28
CA ASP A 424 -26.05 -3.29 -1.56
C ASP A 424 -26.84 -4.60 -1.68
N ARG A 425 -26.91 -5.19 -2.89
CA ARG A 425 -27.61 -6.47 -3.11
C ARG A 425 -26.91 -7.62 -2.41
N SER A 426 -25.57 -7.67 -2.45
CA SER A 426 -24.80 -8.72 -1.77
C SER A 426 -24.96 -8.67 -0.26
N GLU A 427 -24.83 -7.48 0.35
CA GLU A 427 -25.03 -7.27 1.79
C GLU A 427 -26.49 -7.60 2.19
N PHE A 428 -27.47 -7.12 1.42
CA PHE A 428 -28.87 -7.42 1.67
C PHE A 428 -29.16 -8.92 1.64
N LEU A 429 -28.67 -9.63 0.61
CA LEU A 429 -28.85 -11.08 0.48
C LEU A 429 -28.22 -11.82 1.66
N GLN A 430 -27.03 -11.40 2.11
CA GLN A 430 -26.39 -11.98 3.29
C GLN A 430 -27.18 -11.71 4.56
N GLU A 431 -27.68 -10.49 4.74
CA GLU A 431 -28.52 -10.11 5.89
C GLU A 431 -29.78 -10.98 5.97
N ILE A 432 -30.53 -11.11 4.86
CA ILE A 432 -31.76 -11.89 4.84
C ILE A 432 -31.51 -13.40 4.94
N ARG A 433 -30.33 -13.88 4.56
CA ARG A 433 -29.92 -15.26 4.84
C ARG A 433 -29.67 -15.45 6.33
N SER A 434 -28.87 -14.58 6.93
CA SER A 434 -28.50 -14.66 8.35
C SER A 434 -29.70 -14.52 9.29
N ASN A 435 -30.73 -13.76 8.91
CA ASN A 435 -31.95 -13.61 9.71
C ASN A 435 -33.05 -14.66 9.38
N GLY A 436 -32.80 -15.59 8.44
CA GLY A 436 -33.72 -16.67 8.05
C GLY A 436 -34.90 -16.23 7.18
N MET A 437 -34.94 -14.98 6.71
CA MET A 437 -35.95 -14.50 5.77
C MET A 437 -35.79 -15.11 4.38
N LEU A 438 -34.54 -15.33 3.95
CA LEU A 438 -34.24 -15.90 2.63
C LEU A 438 -34.90 -17.26 2.46
N ASP A 439 -34.83 -18.15 3.46
CA ASP A 439 -35.46 -19.48 3.41
C ASP A 439 -36.98 -19.40 3.22
N ARG A 440 -37.63 -18.41 3.85
CA ARG A 440 -39.09 -18.21 3.77
C ARG A 440 -39.52 -17.76 2.38
N ILE A 441 -38.75 -16.88 1.73
CA ILE A 441 -39.06 -16.39 0.39
C ILE A 441 -38.61 -17.35 -0.71
N TYR A 442 -37.53 -18.10 -0.48
CA TYR A 442 -36.89 -18.95 -1.47
C TYR A 442 -37.83 -20.05 -1.97
N GLU A 443 -38.59 -20.70 -1.08
CA GLU A 443 -39.55 -21.73 -1.48
C GLU A 443 -40.62 -21.17 -2.43
N THR A 444 -41.13 -19.98 -2.12
CA THR A 444 -42.16 -19.32 -2.93
C THR A 444 -41.61 -18.93 -4.31
N ILE A 445 -40.42 -18.32 -4.36
CA ILE A 445 -39.78 -17.89 -5.61
C ILE A 445 -39.42 -19.11 -6.47
N ASN A 446 -38.83 -20.16 -5.89
CA ASN A 446 -38.42 -21.36 -6.62
C ASN A 446 -39.65 -22.09 -7.19
N ARG A 447 -40.75 -22.17 -6.42
CA ARG A 447 -42.02 -22.72 -6.91
C ARG A 447 -42.57 -21.91 -8.09
N SER A 448 -42.62 -20.59 -7.98
CA SER A 448 -43.08 -19.70 -9.06
C SER A 448 -42.21 -19.82 -10.31
N THR A 449 -40.88 -19.87 -10.15
CA THR A 449 -39.92 -19.99 -11.26
C THR A 449 -40.08 -21.32 -12.00
N ARG A 450 -40.22 -22.44 -11.27
CA ARG A 450 -40.47 -23.75 -11.88
C ARG A 450 -41.82 -23.83 -12.60
N LEU A 451 -42.83 -23.13 -12.11
CA LEU A 451 -44.13 -23.04 -12.78
C LEU A 451 -44.05 -22.21 -14.06
N ALA A 452 -43.36 -21.07 -14.01
CA ALA A 452 -43.14 -20.23 -15.19
C ALA A 452 -42.38 -20.98 -16.31
N ALA A 453 -41.32 -21.73 -15.97
CA ALA A 453 -40.56 -22.51 -16.95
C ALA A 453 -41.34 -23.69 -17.56
N LYS A 454 -42.43 -24.14 -16.92
CA LYS A 454 -43.29 -25.23 -17.41
C LYS A 454 -44.56 -24.73 -18.10
N GLY A 455 -44.87 -23.44 -17.97
CA GLY A 455 -46.05 -22.84 -18.57
C GLY A 455 -45.78 -22.43 -20.01
N ASP A 456 -46.74 -22.66 -20.89
CA ASP A 456 -46.81 -21.97 -22.17
C ASP A 456 -47.43 -20.60 -21.88
N LEU A 457 -46.59 -19.64 -21.49
CA LEU A 457 -47.00 -18.29 -21.16
C LEU A 457 -47.07 -17.48 -22.47
N GLU A 458 -48.26 -17.06 -22.87
CA GLU A 458 -48.40 -16.09 -23.95
C GLU A 458 -47.63 -14.82 -23.56
N TYR A 459 -46.70 -14.37 -24.40
CA TYR A 459 -46.02 -13.07 -24.27
C TYR A 459 -46.95 -11.92 -24.66
N THR A 460 -48.21 -11.95 -24.20
CA THR A 460 -49.08 -10.79 -24.32
C THR A 460 -48.41 -9.67 -23.53
N GLU A 461 -48.13 -8.55 -24.19
CA GLU A 461 -47.57 -7.35 -23.60
C GLU A 461 -48.40 -6.95 -22.37
N LEU A 462 -47.92 -7.33 -21.19
CA LEU A 462 -48.57 -7.04 -19.93
C LEU A 462 -48.26 -5.58 -19.61
N ASP A 463 -49.22 -4.69 -19.81
CA ASP A 463 -49.14 -3.32 -19.29
C ASP A 463 -49.18 -3.35 -17.76
N PRO A 464 -48.02 -3.22 -17.08
CA PRO A 464 -47.94 -3.39 -15.65
C PRO A 464 -48.49 -2.17 -14.91
N SER A 465 -48.81 -1.07 -15.60
CA SER A 465 -49.28 0.19 -15.00
C SER A 465 -50.59 0.02 -14.20
N LYS A 466 -51.39 -1.00 -14.51
CA LYS A 466 -52.64 -1.32 -13.80
C LYS A 466 -52.42 -2.02 -12.45
N VAL A 467 -51.25 -2.62 -12.23
CA VAL A 467 -50.94 -3.44 -11.04
C VAL A 467 -49.79 -2.85 -10.23
N VAL A 468 -48.88 -2.12 -10.87
CA VAL A 468 -47.78 -1.41 -10.21
C VAL A 468 -48.34 -0.16 -9.54
N ARG A 469 -48.54 -0.26 -8.23
CA ARG A 469 -48.86 0.87 -7.36
C ARG A 469 -47.59 1.66 -7.06
N THR A 470 -47.27 2.60 -7.94
CA THR A 470 -46.07 3.44 -7.87
C THR A 470 -45.95 4.21 -6.55
N GLU A 471 -47.05 4.44 -5.82
CA GLU A 471 -47.05 5.00 -4.46
C GLU A 471 -46.21 4.18 -3.45
N TYR A 472 -46.08 2.86 -3.62
CA TYR A 472 -45.25 2.01 -2.76
C TYR A 472 -43.77 1.96 -3.18
N LEU A 473 -43.43 2.45 -4.38
CA LEU A 473 -42.07 2.49 -4.91
C LEU A 473 -41.39 3.85 -4.69
N ARG A 474 -42.10 4.83 -4.10
CA ARG A 474 -41.63 6.21 -3.91
C ARG A 474 -40.91 6.49 -2.59
N SER A 475 -40.71 5.50 -1.72
CA SER A 475 -39.83 5.70 -0.57
C SER A 475 -38.43 5.24 -0.97
N PRO A 476 -37.43 6.14 -1.04
CA PRO A 476 -36.08 5.70 -0.71
C PRO A 476 -36.20 5.04 0.66
N LEU A 477 -35.56 3.88 0.84
CA LEU A 477 -35.27 3.40 2.18
C LEU A 477 -34.46 4.50 2.87
N ASN A 478 -35.15 5.36 3.62
CA ASN A 478 -34.52 6.23 4.60
C ASN A 478 -33.85 5.29 5.60
N LYS A 479 -32.54 5.12 5.44
CA LYS A 479 -31.64 4.58 6.47
C LYS A 479 -31.82 5.44 7.72
N ASN A 480 -32.66 4.97 8.64
CA ASN A 480 -32.70 5.34 10.05
C ASN A 480 -33.57 4.32 10.80
N CYS A 481 -32.96 3.17 11.09
CA CYS A 481 -33.24 2.31 12.23
C CYS A 481 -31.96 1.59 12.60
#